data_AF-A0A5B9DWV2-F1
#
_entry.id   AF-A0A5B9DWV2-F1
#
_cell.length_a   1.000
_cell.length_b   1.000
_cell.length_c   1.000
_cell.angle_alpha   90.00
_cell.angle_beta   90.00
_cell.angle_gamma   90.00
#
_symmetry.space_group_name_H-M   'P 1'
#
loop_
_entity.id
_entity.type
_entity.pdbx_description
1 polymer ?
#
loop_
_entity_poly.entity_id
_entity_poly.type
_entity_poly.pdbx_seq_one_letter_code
_entity_poly.pdbx_strand_id
1 'polypeptide(L)'
;MFTVTEKAQRPARMDGKCFYCQQAIGATHKDDCVLVSKKVVVRMIVEYEVEVPQEWNAAQVEFHRNAGSWCSNNAMRELEELQEAQGCLCHAARFEYVKDASEPYLSE
;
A
#
# COMPACT_ATOMS: atom_id res chain seq x y z
N MET A 1 -3.94 9.90 22.41
CA MET A 1 -4.00 8.76 23.37
C MET A 1 -5.21 7.92 23.00
N PHE A 2 -5.03 6.65 22.64
CA PHE A 2 -6.13 5.78 22.18
C PHE A 2 -6.56 4.84 23.30
N THR A 3 -7.84 4.80 23.63
CA THR A 3 -8.36 3.94 24.70
C THR A 3 -8.72 2.57 24.14
N VAL A 4 -8.38 1.51 24.88
CA VAL A 4 -8.77 0.15 24.57
C VAL A 4 -10.27 -0.01 24.78
N THR A 5 -11.00 -0.40 23.73
CA THR A 5 -12.43 -0.74 23.82
C THR A 5 -12.66 -2.24 23.68
N GLU A 6 -13.89 -2.70 23.88
CA GLU A 6 -14.27 -4.10 23.64
C GLU A 6 -13.99 -4.55 22.20
N LYS A 7 -13.99 -3.64 21.22
CA LYS A 7 -13.68 -3.95 19.81
C LYS A 7 -12.22 -4.34 19.58
N ALA A 8 -11.33 -4.00 20.51
CA ALA A 8 -9.94 -4.42 20.49
C ALA A 8 -9.74 -5.91 20.82
N GLN A 9 -10.79 -6.60 21.28
CA GLN A 9 -10.78 -8.04 21.52
C GLN A 9 -10.98 -8.82 20.21
N ARG A 10 -10.72 -10.13 20.24
CA ARG A 10 -11.00 -11.05 19.13
C ARG A 10 -11.77 -12.26 19.66
N PRO A 11 -12.63 -12.92 18.85
CA PRO A 11 -13.38 -14.09 19.31
C PRO A 11 -12.51 -15.22 19.89
N ALA A 12 -11.26 -15.33 19.44
CA ALA A 12 -10.28 -16.29 19.98
C ALA A 12 -9.88 -15.98 21.44
N ARG A 13 -10.09 -14.76 21.92
CA ARG A 13 -9.69 -14.30 23.27
C ARG A 13 -10.49 -13.07 23.71
N MET A 14 -11.48 -13.33 24.57
CA MET A 14 -12.39 -12.33 25.16
C MET A 14 -12.13 -12.17 26.67
N ASP A 15 -10.89 -11.85 27.04
CA ASP A 15 -10.43 -11.77 28.43
C ASP A 15 -10.38 -10.32 28.97
N GLY A 16 -11.07 -9.39 28.31
CA GLY A 16 -11.16 -7.99 28.71
C GLY A 16 -9.91 -7.17 28.37
N LYS A 17 -9.09 -7.63 27.42
CA LYS A 17 -7.84 -6.97 27.00
C LYS A 17 -7.78 -6.80 25.49
N CYS A 18 -7.04 -5.79 25.03
CA CYS A 18 -6.66 -5.69 23.62
C CYS A 18 -5.91 -6.96 23.19
N PHE A 19 -6.34 -7.57 22.08
CA PHE A 19 -5.73 -8.79 21.55
C PHE A 19 -4.23 -8.62 21.23
N TYR A 20 -3.83 -7.44 20.78
CA TYR A 20 -2.45 -7.19 20.33
C TYR A 20 -1.56 -6.64 21.44
N CYS A 21 -1.91 -5.49 22.04
CA CYS A 21 -1.04 -4.84 23.03
C CYS A 21 -1.25 -5.33 24.47
N GLN A 22 -2.28 -6.16 24.72
CA GLN A 22 -2.61 -6.78 26.00
C GLN A 22 -3.03 -5.83 27.14
N GLN A 23 -3.25 -4.56 26.82
CA GLN A 23 -3.79 -3.57 27.75
C GLN A 23 -5.27 -3.87 28.04
N ALA A 24 -5.70 -3.65 29.28
CA ALA A 24 -7.09 -3.87 29.69
C ALA A 24 -8.04 -2.87 29.02
N ILE A 25 -9.32 -3.25 28.86
CA ILE A 25 -10.38 -2.31 28.43
C ILE A 25 -10.40 -1.10 29.38
N GLY A 26 -10.51 0.10 28.80
CA GLY A 26 -10.44 1.36 29.51
C GLY A 26 -9.02 1.87 29.77
N ALA A 27 -7.98 1.04 29.62
CA ALA A 27 -6.60 1.49 29.61
C ALA A 27 -6.24 2.12 28.24
N THR A 28 -5.07 2.75 28.18
CA THR A 28 -4.53 3.29 26.92
C THR A 28 -3.77 2.21 26.16
N HIS A 29 -3.98 2.14 24.85
CA HIS A 29 -3.18 1.32 23.94
C HIS A 29 -1.70 1.69 24.06
N LYS A 30 -0.82 0.69 23.96
CA LYS A 30 0.61 0.97 23.80
C LYS A 30 0.88 1.71 22.49
N ASP A 31 1.93 2.52 22.46
CA ASP A 31 2.30 3.31 21.27
C ASP A 31 2.63 2.44 20.04
N ASP A 32 3.02 1.18 20.26
CA ASP A 32 3.33 0.17 19.24
C ASP A 32 2.14 -0.76 18.91
N CYS A 33 0.94 -0.47 19.41
CA CYS A 33 -0.23 -1.30 19.15
C CYS A 33 -0.63 -1.23 17.66
N VAL A 34 -0.73 -2.38 17.00
CA VAL A 34 -1.08 -2.48 15.57
C VAL A 34 -2.51 -2.01 15.22
N LEU A 35 -3.37 -1.79 16.22
CA LEU A 35 -4.68 -1.17 16.03
C LEU A 35 -4.56 0.36 15.89
N VAL A 36 -3.47 0.96 16.35
CA VAL A 36 -3.16 2.36 16.14
C VAL A 36 -2.45 2.47 14.79
N SER A 37 -3.22 2.82 13.77
CA SER A 37 -2.78 2.91 12.37
C SER A 37 -2.61 4.37 11.95
N LYS A 38 -1.85 4.60 10.88
CA LYS A 38 -1.83 5.88 10.16
C LYS A 38 -1.84 5.63 8.66
N LYS A 39 -2.34 6.59 7.88
CA LYS A 39 -2.23 6.55 6.42
C LYS A 39 -0.86 7.08 6.04
N VAL A 40 -0.22 6.44 5.07
CA VAL A 40 1.04 6.88 4.48
C VAL A 40 0.87 7.00 2.96
N VAL A 41 1.61 7.92 2.36
CA VAL A 41 1.82 7.93 0.91
C VAL A 41 3.06 7.09 0.65
N VAL A 42 2.90 6.09 -0.23
CA VAL A 42 4.03 5.34 -0.80
C VAL A 42 4.17 5.70 -2.27
N ARG A 43 5.41 5.70 -2.75
CA ARG A 43 5.71 5.72 -4.18
C ARG A 43 5.97 4.28 -4.59
N MET A 44 5.26 3.82 -5.61
CA MET A 44 5.57 2.59 -6.32
C MET A 44 6.41 2.95 -7.53
N ILE A 45 7.57 2.32 -7.68
CA ILE A 45 8.42 2.42 -8.87
C ILE A 45 8.32 1.09 -9.59
N VAL A 46 8.01 1.13 -10.88
CA VAL A 46 7.81 -0.07 -11.70
C VAL A 46 8.66 0.03 -12.96
N GLU A 47 9.50 -0.98 -13.19
CA GLU A 47 10.43 -1.09 -14.30
C GLU A 47 10.14 -2.40 -15.03
N TYR A 48 9.68 -2.29 -16.29
CA TYR A 48 9.33 -3.44 -17.12
C TYR A 48 9.52 -3.09 -18.60
N GLU A 49 9.69 -4.14 -19.42
CA GLU A 49 9.84 -4.00 -20.87
C GLU A 49 8.48 -3.76 -21.52
N VAL A 50 8.45 -2.86 -22.51
CA VAL A 50 7.26 -2.56 -23.30
C VAL A 50 7.60 -2.52 -24.78
N GLU A 51 6.68 -3.00 -25.61
CA GLU A 51 6.81 -2.92 -27.06
C GLU A 51 6.41 -1.53 -27.56
N VAL A 52 7.25 -0.91 -28.37
CA VAL A 52 7.01 0.39 -29.01
C VAL A 52 7.53 0.37 -30.46
N PRO A 53 7.04 1.24 -31.36
CA PRO A 53 7.60 1.35 -32.70
C PRO A 53 9.11 1.62 -32.68
N GLN A 54 9.85 0.94 -33.57
CA GLN A 54 11.31 0.98 -33.59
C GLN A 54 11.88 2.39 -33.76
N GLU A 55 11.19 3.26 -34.51
CA GLU A 55 11.64 4.63 -34.77
C GLU A 55 11.41 5.59 -33.59
N TRP A 56 10.71 5.16 -32.53
CA TRP A 56 10.46 6.02 -31.38
C TRP A 56 11.73 6.27 -30.58
N ASN A 57 12.02 7.55 -30.36
CA ASN A 57 13.02 7.98 -29.39
C ASN A 57 12.43 8.13 -27.98
N ALA A 58 13.29 8.40 -26.99
CA ALA A 58 12.89 8.56 -25.60
C ALA A 58 11.79 9.62 -25.39
N ALA A 59 11.89 10.77 -26.06
CA ALA A 59 10.89 11.85 -25.92
C ALA A 59 9.52 11.44 -26.46
N GLN A 60 9.46 10.62 -27.51
CA GLN A 60 8.21 10.07 -28.04
C GLN A 60 7.59 9.05 -27.09
N VAL A 61 8.40 8.18 -26.48
CA VAL A 61 7.93 7.24 -25.44
C VAL A 61 7.39 8.00 -24.23
N GLU A 62 8.13 9.00 -23.75
CA GLU A 62 7.71 9.85 -22.62
C GLU A 62 6.41 10.61 -22.92
N PHE A 63 6.32 11.22 -24.11
CA PHE A 63 5.10 11.89 -24.54
C PHE A 63 3.94 10.92 -24.60
N HIS A 64 4.11 9.76 -25.23
CA HIS A 64 3.05 8.75 -25.32
C HIS A 64 2.56 8.34 -23.93
N ARG A 65 3.46 8.02 -23.00
CA ARG A 65 3.15 7.49 -21.66
C ARG A 65 2.59 8.53 -20.68
N ASN A 66 2.92 9.82 -20.84
CA ASN A 66 2.60 10.84 -19.84
C ASN A 66 1.74 12.02 -20.33
N ALA A 67 1.82 12.36 -21.63
CA ALA A 67 1.21 13.59 -22.17
C ALA A 67 0.29 13.33 -23.38
N GLY A 68 0.33 12.13 -23.96
CA GLY A 68 -0.48 11.72 -25.10
C GLY A 68 -1.87 11.23 -24.71
N SER A 69 -2.53 10.54 -25.65
CA SER A 69 -3.85 9.93 -25.43
C SER A 69 -3.81 8.61 -24.66
N TRP A 70 -2.62 8.10 -24.34
CA TRP A 70 -2.48 6.88 -23.56
C TRP A 70 -2.88 7.15 -22.10
N CYS A 71 -3.82 6.35 -21.58
CA CYS A 71 -4.31 6.48 -20.21
C CYS A 71 -3.45 5.66 -19.26
N SER A 72 -3.06 6.21 -18.11
CA SER A 72 -2.28 5.48 -17.10
C SER A 72 -2.95 4.20 -16.58
N ASN A 73 -4.28 4.08 -16.70
CA ASN A 73 -4.99 2.83 -16.37
C ASN A 73 -4.58 1.67 -17.29
N ASN A 74 -4.04 1.93 -18.47
CA ASN A 74 -3.52 0.89 -19.35
C ASN A 74 -2.30 0.18 -18.74
N ALA A 75 -1.53 0.85 -17.87
CA ALA A 75 -0.45 0.20 -17.12
C ALA A 75 -0.96 -0.99 -16.30
N MET A 76 -2.19 -0.92 -15.77
CA MET A 76 -2.74 -2.01 -14.94
C MET A 76 -2.80 -3.32 -15.71
N ARG A 77 -3.21 -3.26 -16.98
CA ARG A 77 -3.29 -4.43 -17.85
C ARG A 77 -1.91 -4.99 -18.17
N GLU A 78 -0.95 -4.11 -18.49
CA GLU A 78 0.43 -4.53 -18.74
C GLU A 78 1.06 -5.20 -17.50
N LEU A 79 0.73 -4.72 -16.30
CA LEU A 79 1.17 -5.33 -15.03
C LEU A 79 0.44 -6.64 -14.71
N GLU A 80 -0.84 -6.76 -15.05
CA GLU A 80 -1.58 -8.03 -14.96
C GLU A 80 -0.95 -9.08 -15.88
N GLU A 81 -0.69 -8.74 -17.15
CA GLU A 81 -0.03 -9.62 -18.12
C GLU A 81 1.38 -10.04 -17.64
N LEU A 82 2.17 -9.10 -17.10
CA LEU A 82 3.48 -9.40 -16.52
C LEU A 82 3.39 -10.34 -15.32
N GLN A 83 2.38 -10.13 -14.46
CA GLN A 83 2.11 -11.00 -13.31
C GLN A 83 1.66 -12.40 -13.75
N GLU A 84 0.84 -12.52 -14.80
CA GLU A 84 0.44 -13.80 -15.36
C GLU A 84 1.64 -14.57 -15.92
N ALA A 85 2.56 -13.88 -16.59
CA ALA A 85 3.75 -14.48 -17.17
C ALA A 85 4.79 -14.90 -16.12
N GLN A 86 4.97 -14.12 -15.03
CA GLN A 86 6.06 -14.32 -14.06
C GLN A 86 5.60 -14.74 -12.65
N GLY A 87 4.30 -14.89 -12.43
CA GLY A 87 3.67 -15.25 -11.15
C GLY A 87 3.62 -14.13 -10.12
N CYS A 88 4.57 -13.18 -10.12
CA CYS A 88 4.54 -12.01 -9.25
C CYS A 88 5.30 -10.81 -9.85
N LEU A 89 5.06 -9.61 -9.31
CA LEU A 89 5.70 -8.36 -9.73
C LEU A 89 6.95 -7.99 -8.91
N CYS A 90 7.41 -8.85 -8.00
CA CYS A 90 8.49 -8.53 -7.07
C CYS A 90 9.83 -8.19 -7.75
N HIS A 91 10.04 -8.63 -9.00
CA HIS A 91 11.23 -8.33 -9.78
C HIS A 91 11.15 -6.97 -10.52
N ALA A 92 9.94 -6.47 -10.76
CA ALA A 92 9.66 -5.26 -11.55
C ALA A 92 9.23 -4.07 -10.70
N ALA A 93 8.75 -4.30 -9.47
CA ALA A 93 8.17 -3.26 -8.63
C ALA A 93 8.86 -3.14 -7.27
N ARG A 94 9.05 -1.88 -6.83
CA ARG A 94 9.48 -1.56 -5.45
C ARG A 94 8.65 -0.41 -4.87
N PHE A 95 8.60 -0.36 -3.54
CA PHE A 95 7.88 0.67 -2.79
C PHE A 95 8.84 1.53 -1.97
N GLU A 96 8.62 2.83 -1.98
CA GLU A 96 9.33 3.81 -1.17
C GLU A 96 8.32 4.55 -0.27
N TYR A 97 8.65 4.71 1.01
CA TYR A 97 7.90 5.60 1.88
C TYR A 97 8.13 7.05 1.46
N VAL A 98 7.05 7.83 1.32
CA VAL A 98 7.13 9.25 0.95
C VAL A 98 6.85 10.13 2.15
N LYS A 99 5.68 9.97 2.77
CA LYS A 99 5.25 10.77 3.92
C LYS A 99 4.06 10.16 4.64
N ASP A 100 3.84 10.62 5.86
CA ASP A 100 2.57 10.44 6.55
C ASP A 100 1.47 11.26 5.85
N ALA A 101 0.31 10.65 5.70
CA ALA A 101 -0.89 11.23 5.09
C ALA A 101 -2.01 11.48 6.12
N SER A 102 -1.84 10.99 7.35
CA SER A 102 -2.74 11.27 8.46
C SER A 102 -1.99 11.20 9.79
N GLU A 103 -2.56 11.84 10.80
CA GLU A 103 -2.27 11.50 12.19
C GLU A 103 -2.64 10.04 12.48
N PRO A 104 -2.07 9.44 13.54
CA PRO A 104 -2.51 8.14 14.03
C PRO A 104 -4.02 8.13 14.34
N TYR A 105 -4.65 6.99 14.11
CA TYR A 105 -6.05 6.72 14.42
C TYR A 105 -6.24 5.26 14.78
N LEU A 106 -7.37 4.96 15.41
CA LEU A 106 -7.68 3.62 15.88
C LEU A 106 -8.51 2.86 14.83
N SER A 107 -8.00 1.73 14.35
CA SER A 107 -8.63 0.86 13.34
C SER A 107 -9.18 -0.42 13.97
N GLU A 108 -10.13 -0.26 14.89
CA GLU A 108 -10.79 -1.34 15.65
C GLU A 108 -12.02 -1.93 14.96
#